data_AF-A0A3D0Z6W3-F1
#
_entry.id   AF-A0A3D0Z6W3-F1
#
_cell.length_a   1.000
_cell.length_b   1.000
_cell.length_c   1.000
_cell.angle_alpha   90.00
_cell.angle_beta   90.00
_cell.angle_gamma   90.00
#
_symmetry.space_group_name_H-M   'P 1'
#
loop_
_entity.id
_entity.type
_entity.pdbx_description
1 polymer ?
#
loop_
_entity_poly.entity_id
_entity_poly.type
_entity_poly.pdbx_seq_one_letter_code
_entity_poly.pdbx_strand_id
1 'polypeptide(L)'
;MIDQAMNVRCRTAEVLRVCIDLEPVTFNRGFFACDLSFFFLVSLDIFTAPHSQPCEVKGITVFQKKVILYGSEGSVKTFSSEFCCEDTEEPCQAGNNLPKCVVQVVDPVVLSAQVCDTQRCCEPCCCVPNCVTARLGGEICPDRDKGRSVYVTLGVFSIIQMVRNVALLIPVYDFCVPRKECETTTDCPCDAFKRIKFPTDEFFPPKDCECGQDDTYTCCPC
;
A
#
# COMPACT_ATOMS: atom_id res chain seq x y z
N MET A 1 -12.88 -1.69 34.30
CA MET A 1 -12.36 -0.31 34.11
C MET A 1 -13.15 0.41 33.03
N ILE A 2 -13.28 -0.15 31.83
CA ILE A 2 -14.13 0.42 30.75
C ILE A 2 -15.62 0.50 31.15
N ASP A 3 -16.14 -0.45 31.93
CA ASP A 3 -17.55 -0.43 32.36
C ASP A 3 -17.93 0.79 33.22
N GLN A 4 -16.96 1.34 33.95
CA GLN A 4 -17.15 2.50 34.82
C GLN A 4 -16.76 3.82 34.12
N ALA A 5 -16.42 3.79 32.84
CA ALA A 5 -16.03 4.98 32.09
C ALA A 5 -17.23 5.90 31.86
N MET A 6 -17.08 7.17 32.23
CA MET A 6 -18.03 8.24 31.90
C MET A 6 -17.62 8.99 30.63
N ASN A 7 -16.32 9.14 30.41
CA ASN A 7 -15.76 9.82 29.25
C ASN A 7 -14.45 9.14 28.84
N VAL A 8 -14.15 9.15 27.55
CA VAL A 8 -12.90 8.65 26.98
C VAL A 8 -12.33 9.71 26.05
N ARG A 9 -11.05 10.00 26.22
CA ARG A 9 -10.28 10.85 25.31
C ARG A 9 -9.18 10.03 24.70
N CYS A 10 -9.05 10.06 23.39
CA CYS A 10 -7.94 9.40 22.72
C CYS A 10 -6.76 10.38 22.62
N ARG A 11 -5.57 9.91 22.99
CA ARG A 11 -4.35 10.70 23.14
C ARG A 11 -3.49 10.64 21.89
N THR A 12 -3.15 9.43 21.47
CA THR A 12 -2.31 9.17 20.29
C THR A 12 -2.75 7.87 19.64
N ALA A 13 -2.48 7.77 18.34
CA ALA A 13 -2.62 6.55 17.57
C ALA A 13 -1.39 6.37 16.68
N GLU A 14 -0.78 5.20 16.72
CA GLU A 14 0.50 4.88 16.07
C GLU A 14 0.38 3.60 15.24
N VAL A 15 1.10 3.51 14.12
CA VAL A 15 1.14 2.27 13.33
C VAL A 15 2.20 1.32 13.90
N LEU A 16 1.78 0.15 14.38
CA LEU A 16 2.71 -0.86 14.91
C LEU A 16 3.34 -1.71 13.83
N ARG A 17 2.51 -2.16 12.88
CA ARG A 17 2.90 -3.07 11.80
C ARG A 17 1.83 -3.06 10.71
N VAL A 18 2.27 -3.30 9.48
CA VAL A 18 1.40 -3.65 8.36
C VAL A 18 1.84 -5.03 7.88
N CYS A 19 0.93 -6.01 7.91
CA CYS A 19 1.14 -7.30 7.27
C CYS A 19 0.59 -7.24 5.85
N ILE A 20 1.31 -7.85 4.91
CA ILE A 20 1.00 -7.79 3.47
C ILE A 20 1.02 -9.22 2.94
N ASP A 21 -0.14 -9.68 2.46
CA ASP A 21 -0.27 -10.96 1.79
C ASP A 21 -0.53 -10.71 0.30
N LEU A 22 0.28 -11.33 -0.57
CA LEU A 22 0.23 -11.15 -2.01
C LEU A 22 -0.20 -12.42 -2.72
N GLU A 23 -1.27 -12.31 -3.52
CA GLU A 23 -1.80 -13.43 -4.30
C GLU A 23 -2.01 -13.03 -5.78
N PRO A 24 -1.52 -13.83 -6.75
CA PRO A 24 -1.79 -13.58 -8.16
C PRO A 24 -3.27 -13.85 -8.49
N VAL A 25 -3.88 -12.96 -9.28
CA VAL A 25 -5.27 -13.14 -9.74
C VAL A 25 -5.32 -14.11 -10.93
N THR A 26 -6.16 -15.14 -10.85
CA THR A 26 -6.17 -16.26 -11.81
C THR A 26 -6.64 -15.88 -13.22
N PHE A 27 -7.57 -14.92 -13.35
CA PHE A 27 -8.18 -14.55 -14.62
C PHE A 27 -7.49 -13.35 -15.32
N ASN A 28 -6.83 -12.49 -14.55
CA ASN A 28 -6.21 -11.26 -15.05
C ASN A 28 -4.69 -11.31 -14.86
N ARG A 29 -3.98 -11.71 -15.91
CA ARG A 29 -2.51 -11.82 -15.87
C ARG A 29 -1.86 -10.48 -15.52
N GLY A 30 -0.86 -10.53 -14.66
CA GLY A 30 -0.14 -9.35 -14.18
C GLY A 30 -0.84 -8.55 -13.09
N PHE A 31 -2.07 -8.93 -12.68
CA PHE A 31 -2.74 -8.35 -11.52
C PHE A 31 -2.53 -9.21 -10.27
N PHE A 32 -2.33 -8.54 -9.15
CA PHE A 32 -2.10 -9.16 -7.85
C PHE A 32 -3.06 -8.57 -6.84
N ALA A 33 -3.73 -9.44 -6.08
CA ALA A 33 -4.48 -9.07 -4.90
C ALA A 33 -3.49 -8.89 -3.74
N CYS A 34 -3.54 -7.72 -3.12
CA CYS A 34 -2.76 -7.38 -1.93
C CYS A 34 -3.74 -7.24 -0.76
N ASP A 35 -3.67 -8.17 0.17
CA ASP A 35 -4.42 -8.13 1.42
C ASP A 35 -3.54 -7.47 2.50
N LEU A 36 -3.96 -6.30 2.97
CA LEU A 36 -3.22 -5.49 3.92
C LEU A 36 -3.91 -5.51 5.28
N SER A 37 -3.18 -5.91 6.31
CA SER A 37 -3.64 -5.84 7.70
C SER A 37 -2.84 -4.79 8.47
N PHE A 38 -3.48 -3.65 8.75
CA PHE A 38 -2.89 -2.56 9.53
C PHE A 38 -3.17 -2.79 11.01
N PHE A 39 -2.12 -2.78 11.83
CA PHE A 39 -2.20 -2.86 13.29
C PHE A 39 -1.87 -1.49 13.88
N PHE A 40 -2.84 -0.90 14.57
CA PHE A 40 -2.66 0.39 15.22
C PHE A 40 -2.66 0.23 16.74
N LEU A 41 -1.75 0.93 17.40
CA LEU A 41 -1.76 1.12 18.85
C LEU A 41 -2.46 2.43 19.16
N VAL A 42 -3.49 2.37 19.99
CA VAL A 42 -4.26 3.54 20.40
C VAL A 42 -4.10 3.73 21.91
N SER A 43 -3.70 4.93 22.33
CA SER A 43 -3.61 5.30 23.74
C SER A 43 -4.82 6.15 24.12
N LEU A 44 -5.53 5.73 25.16
CA LEU A 44 -6.81 6.28 25.61
C LEU A 44 -6.72 6.71 27.07
N ASP A 45 -7.24 7.88 27.39
CA ASP A 45 -7.45 8.35 28.75
C ASP A 45 -8.92 8.14 29.14
N ILE A 46 -9.14 7.28 30.13
CA ILE A 46 -10.46 6.93 30.63
C ILE A 46 -10.75 7.72 31.92
N PHE A 47 -11.89 8.40 31.95
CA PHE A 47 -12.39 9.14 33.11
C PHE A 47 -13.56 8.38 33.74
N THR A 48 -13.39 7.92 34.99
CA THR A 48 -14.40 7.13 35.72
C THR A 48 -15.31 7.95 36.63
N ALA A 49 -14.88 9.14 37.05
CA ALA A 49 -15.67 10.02 37.90
C ALA A 49 -15.35 11.51 37.61
N PRO A 50 -16.28 12.44 37.85
CA PRO A 50 -15.98 13.86 37.82
C PRO A 50 -14.91 14.16 38.89
N HIS A 51 -13.75 14.66 38.46
CA HIS A 51 -12.55 14.96 39.27
C HIS A 51 -11.63 13.79 39.64
N SER A 52 -11.74 12.62 39.02
CA SER A 52 -10.71 11.57 39.13
C SER A 52 -9.56 11.79 38.14
N GLN A 53 -8.36 11.31 38.50
CA GLN A 53 -7.22 11.27 37.59
C GLN A 53 -7.52 10.34 36.39
N PRO A 54 -7.21 10.75 35.16
CA PRO A 54 -7.39 9.90 33.98
C PRO A 54 -6.55 8.64 34.10
N CYS A 55 -7.13 7.51 33.74
CA CYS A 55 -6.40 6.26 33.62
C CYS A 55 -6.02 6.03 32.16
N GLU A 56 -4.72 5.98 31.88
CA GLU A 56 -4.20 5.68 30.55
C GLU A 56 -4.34 4.17 30.27
N VAL A 57 -4.97 3.84 29.15
CA VAL A 57 -5.20 2.49 28.66
C VAL A 57 -4.75 2.43 27.21
N LYS A 58 -4.03 1.37 26.84
CA LYS A 58 -3.63 1.12 25.47
C LYS A 58 -4.48 -0.01 24.89
N GLY A 59 -4.94 0.20 23.66
CA GLY A 59 -5.71 -0.78 22.90
C GLY A 59 -5.09 -0.99 21.53
N ILE A 60 -5.30 -2.19 20.96
CA ILE A 60 -4.94 -2.49 19.58
C ILE A 60 -6.21 -2.47 18.75
N THR A 61 -6.14 -1.84 17.59
CA THR A 61 -7.19 -1.93 16.57
C THR A 61 -6.59 -2.41 15.26
N VAL A 62 -7.36 -3.22 14.54
CA VAL A 62 -6.94 -3.86 13.29
C VAL A 62 -7.84 -3.38 12.18
N PHE A 63 -7.24 -2.98 11.06
CA PHE A 63 -7.96 -2.58 9.86
C PHE A 63 -7.44 -3.39 8.67
N GLN A 64 -8.35 -4.05 7.97
CA GLN A 64 -8.03 -4.83 6.78
C GLN A 64 -8.44 -4.08 5.53
N LYS A 65 -7.53 -3.99 4.55
CA LYS A 65 -7.77 -3.37 3.25
C LYS A 65 -7.28 -4.30 2.15
N LYS A 66 -8.18 -4.67 1.25
CA LYS A 66 -7.85 -5.45 0.05
C LYS A 66 -7.74 -4.52 -1.14
N VAL A 67 -6.65 -4.60 -1.90
CA VAL A 67 -6.46 -3.85 -3.15
C VAL A 67 -5.95 -4.76 -4.25
N ILE A 68 -6.32 -4.48 -5.50
CA ILE A 68 -5.79 -5.18 -6.66
C ILE A 68 -4.91 -4.21 -7.44
N LEU A 69 -3.64 -4.57 -7.61
CA LEU A 69 -2.65 -3.75 -8.30
C LEU A 69 -2.06 -4.50 -9.49
N TYR A 70 -1.77 -3.77 -10.55
CA TYR A 70 -1.03 -4.32 -11.68
C TYR A 70 0.47 -4.31 -11.37
N GLY A 71 1.09 -5.49 -11.35
CA GLY A 71 2.50 -5.70 -11.05
C GLY A 71 3.31 -6.19 -12.25
N SER A 72 2.75 -6.06 -13.46
CA SER A 72 3.26 -6.61 -14.72
C SER A 72 3.12 -8.13 -14.87
N GLU A 73 2.94 -8.58 -16.11
CA GLU A 73 3.20 -9.97 -16.49
C GLU A 73 4.71 -10.17 -16.44
N GLY A 74 5.20 -11.27 -15.86
CA GLY A 74 6.62 -11.54 -15.92
C GLY A 74 6.88 -13.02 -15.95
N SER A 75 7.48 -13.43 -17.07
CA SER A 75 7.75 -14.81 -17.44
C SER A 75 9.17 -15.25 -17.08
N VAL A 76 9.92 -14.43 -16.33
CA VAL A 76 11.34 -14.64 -16.03
C VAL A 76 11.52 -15.10 -14.59
N LYS A 77 12.35 -16.13 -14.40
CA LYS A 77 12.77 -16.63 -13.09
C LYS A 77 14.05 -15.94 -12.61
N THR A 78 13.97 -15.24 -11.49
CA THR A 78 15.09 -14.54 -10.83
C THR A 78 15.56 -15.38 -9.66
N PHE A 79 16.88 -15.58 -9.56
CA PHE A 79 17.54 -16.24 -8.44
C PHE A 79 18.53 -15.24 -7.84
N SER A 80 18.50 -15.02 -6.53
CA SER A 80 19.43 -14.12 -5.82
C SER A 80 20.19 -14.90 -4.74
N SER A 81 21.47 -14.57 -4.56
CA SER A 81 22.35 -15.15 -3.54
C SER A 81 22.07 -14.64 -2.12
N GLU A 82 21.22 -13.63 -1.96
CA GLU A 82 20.87 -13.03 -0.66
C GLU A 82 19.79 -13.81 0.10
N PHE A 83 19.14 -14.79 -0.53
CA PHE A 83 18.20 -15.68 0.14
C PHE A 83 18.94 -16.81 0.87
N CYS A 84 19.75 -16.45 1.86
CA CYS A 84 20.26 -17.39 2.85
C CYS A 84 19.34 -17.27 4.08
N CYS A 85 18.62 -18.35 4.35
CA CYS A 85 17.63 -18.46 5.42
C CYS A 85 18.35 -18.36 6.77
N GLU A 86 18.35 -17.18 7.40
CA GLU A 86 18.70 -17.06 8.82
C GLU A 86 17.44 -16.67 9.61
N ASP A 87 16.91 -17.67 10.32
CA ASP A 87 16.14 -17.54 11.57
C ASP A 87 14.96 -16.54 11.60
N THR A 88 14.12 -16.52 10.58
CA THR A 88 12.75 -15.98 10.72
C THR A 88 11.77 -17.00 10.16
N GLU A 89 10.74 -17.33 10.95
CA GLU A 89 9.67 -18.30 10.67
C GLU A 89 8.76 -17.92 9.47
N GLU A 90 9.20 -16.97 8.64
CA GLU A 90 8.60 -16.62 7.37
C GLU A 90 9.12 -17.61 6.32
N PRO A 91 8.25 -18.34 5.59
CA PRO A 91 8.71 -19.24 4.56
C PRO A 91 9.54 -18.46 3.56
N CYS A 92 10.84 -18.79 3.51
CA CYS A 92 11.73 -18.36 2.45
C CYS A 92 11.12 -18.84 1.14
N GLN A 93 10.34 -17.98 0.47
CA GLN A 93 9.76 -18.26 -0.83
C GLN A 93 10.86 -18.20 -1.88
N ALA A 94 11.76 -19.17 -1.82
CA ALA A 94 12.68 -19.51 -2.87
C ALA A 94 11.85 -19.78 -4.14
N GLY A 95 11.83 -18.83 -5.07
CA GLY A 95 11.43 -19.07 -6.46
C GLY A 95 10.16 -18.37 -6.97
N ASN A 96 9.50 -17.52 -6.20
CA ASN A 96 8.34 -16.76 -6.71
C ASN A 96 8.76 -15.35 -7.11
N ASN A 97 8.75 -15.06 -8.42
CA ASN A 97 8.99 -13.73 -9.00
C ASN A 97 7.78 -12.81 -8.80
N LEU A 98 7.19 -12.85 -7.60
CA LEU A 98 6.13 -11.95 -7.23
C LEU A 98 6.71 -10.52 -7.21
N PRO A 99 5.95 -9.53 -7.72
CA PRO A 99 6.37 -8.15 -7.56
C PRO A 99 6.42 -7.81 -6.06
N LYS A 100 7.26 -6.85 -5.71
CA LYS A 100 7.36 -6.33 -4.35
C LYS A 100 6.23 -5.34 -4.10
N CYS A 101 5.42 -5.58 -3.09
CA CYS A 101 4.46 -4.59 -2.59
C CYS A 101 5.14 -3.69 -1.55
N VAL A 102 5.04 -2.38 -1.76
CA VAL A 102 5.58 -1.35 -0.88
C VAL A 102 4.42 -0.54 -0.33
N VAL A 103 4.29 -0.51 1.00
CA VAL A 103 3.27 0.27 1.70
C VAL A 103 3.95 1.39 2.46
N GLN A 104 3.58 2.62 2.15
CA GLN A 104 3.94 3.81 2.91
C GLN A 104 2.70 4.24 3.70
N VAL A 105 2.84 4.37 5.01
CA VAL A 105 1.75 4.74 5.91
C VAL A 105 2.25 5.77 6.90
N VAL A 106 1.40 6.75 7.20
CA VAL A 106 1.66 7.78 8.22
C VAL A 106 0.85 7.43 9.48
N ASP A 107 1.32 7.88 10.64
CA ASP A 107 0.58 7.73 11.89
C ASP A 107 -0.85 8.28 11.75
N PRO A 108 -1.88 7.51 12.14
CA PRO A 108 -3.26 7.88 11.90
C PRO A 108 -3.69 9.06 12.77
N VAL A 109 -4.59 9.88 12.21
CA VAL A 109 -5.18 11.01 12.93
C VAL A 109 -6.41 10.54 13.69
N VAL A 110 -6.44 10.80 15.00
CA VAL A 110 -7.60 10.51 15.84
C VAL A 110 -8.74 11.49 15.53
N LEU A 111 -9.88 10.98 15.08
CA LEU A 111 -11.04 11.80 14.69
C LEU A 111 -12.10 11.83 15.78
N SER A 112 -12.40 10.70 16.40
CA SER A 112 -13.36 10.63 17.51
C SER A 112 -13.11 9.40 18.39
N ALA A 113 -13.53 9.48 19.65
CA ALA A 113 -13.57 8.36 20.57
C ALA A 113 -14.87 8.43 21.38
N GLN A 114 -15.60 7.32 21.47
CA GLN A 114 -16.88 7.23 22.16
C GLN A 114 -17.00 5.92 22.92
N VAL A 115 -17.60 5.96 24.11
CA VAL A 115 -17.96 4.77 24.86
C VAL A 115 -19.37 4.38 24.46
N CYS A 116 -19.57 3.13 24.06
CA CYS A 116 -20.88 2.59 23.73
C CYS A 116 -21.16 1.33 24.55
N ASP A 117 -22.43 1.13 24.90
CA ASP A 117 -22.89 -0.11 25.51
C ASP A 117 -23.04 -1.19 24.43
N THR A 118 -22.34 -2.29 24.57
CA THR A 118 -22.18 -3.32 23.54
C THR A 118 -23.39 -4.25 23.53
N GLN A 119 -24.24 -4.13 22.52
CA GLN A 119 -25.25 -5.13 22.17
C GLN A 119 -24.69 -6.01 21.04
N ARG A 120 -24.03 -7.12 21.40
CA ARG A 120 -23.75 -8.34 20.59
C ARG A 120 -23.62 -8.23 19.05
N CYS A 121 -22.92 -7.24 18.48
CA CYS A 121 -22.88 -7.08 17.01
C CYS A 121 -21.49 -6.99 16.37
N CYS A 122 -20.40 -7.25 17.10
CA CYS A 122 -19.08 -7.34 16.47
C CYS A 122 -18.53 -8.76 16.66
N GLU A 123 -18.56 -9.55 15.58
CA GLU A 123 -17.78 -10.77 15.49
C GLU A 123 -16.30 -10.46 15.82
N PRO A 124 -15.59 -11.37 16.50
CA PRO A 124 -14.19 -11.19 16.87
C PRO A 124 -13.31 -11.38 15.63
N CYS A 125 -13.43 -10.51 14.64
CA CYS A 125 -12.63 -10.64 13.44
C CYS A 125 -11.32 -9.92 13.70
N CYS A 126 -10.32 -10.62 14.25
CA CYS A 126 -8.90 -10.50 13.91
C CYS A 126 -8.06 -11.18 14.99
N CYS A 127 -7.42 -12.30 14.61
CA CYS A 127 -6.33 -12.88 15.38
C CYS A 127 -5.15 -11.90 15.32
N VAL A 128 -4.76 -11.30 16.44
CA VAL A 128 -3.58 -10.42 16.49
C VAL A 128 -2.33 -11.30 16.45
N PRO A 129 -1.40 -11.10 15.49
CA PRO A 129 -0.18 -11.91 15.41
C PRO A 129 0.66 -11.84 16.68
N ASN A 130 1.30 -12.95 17.05
CA ASN A 130 2.11 -13.05 18.27
C ASN A 130 3.23 -11.99 18.33
N CYS A 131 3.77 -11.58 17.18
CA CYS A 131 4.78 -10.53 17.07
C CYS A 131 4.28 -9.12 17.41
N VAL A 132 2.96 -8.91 17.45
CA VAL A 132 2.30 -7.68 17.91
C VAL A 132 1.99 -7.80 19.41
N THR A 133 1.48 -8.96 19.83
CA THR A 133 1.18 -9.31 21.24
C THR A 133 2.43 -9.25 22.13
N ALA A 134 3.58 -9.73 21.64
CA ALA A 134 4.86 -9.67 22.35
C ALA A 134 5.34 -8.24 22.63
N ARG A 135 5.02 -7.27 21.73
CA ARG A 135 5.37 -5.85 21.93
C ARG A 135 4.48 -5.17 22.97
N LEU A 136 3.33 -5.76 23.29
CA LEU A 136 2.40 -5.25 24.30
C LEU A 136 2.60 -5.88 25.69
N GLY A 137 3.50 -6.87 25.81
CA GLY A 137 3.87 -7.47 27.10
C GLY A 137 2.91 -8.53 27.64
N GLY A 138 2.05 -9.14 26.80
CA GLY A 138 1.17 -10.23 27.24
C GLY A 138 -0.01 -10.52 26.32
N GLU A 139 -0.80 -11.54 26.66
CA GLU A 139 -2.01 -11.95 25.91
C GLU A 139 -3.05 -10.82 25.83
N ILE A 140 -3.50 -10.54 24.60
CA ILE A 140 -4.62 -9.64 24.34
C ILE A 140 -5.89 -10.47 24.55
N CYS A 141 -6.44 -10.46 25.75
CA CYS A 141 -7.72 -11.08 26.02
C CYS A 141 -8.85 -10.12 25.63
N PRO A 142 -9.63 -10.39 24.56
CA PRO A 142 -10.90 -9.70 24.39
C PRO A 142 -11.81 -10.15 25.53
N ASP A 143 -12.01 -9.30 26.53
CA ASP A 143 -12.93 -9.57 27.63
C ASP A 143 -14.36 -9.44 27.08
N ARG A 144 -14.96 -10.57 26.69
CA ARG A 144 -16.24 -10.66 25.96
C ARG A 144 -17.47 -10.47 26.84
N ASP A 145 -17.29 -10.51 28.16
CA ASP A 145 -18.39 -10.54 29.13
C ASP A 145 -18.74 -9.16 29.71
N LYS A 146 -18.12 -8.09 29.19
CA LYS A 146 -18.33 -6.71 29.65
C LYS A 146 -19.18 -5.90 28.67
N GLY A 147 -20.19 -5.24 29.22
CA GLY A 147 -21.25 -4.57 28.46
C GLY A 147 -20.87 -3.23 27.85
N ARG A 148 -19.63 -2.74 28.00
CA ARG A 148 -19.16 -1.47 27.43
C ARG A 148 -17.90 -1.64 26.59
N SER A 149 -17.85 -0.97 25.46
CA SER A 149 -16.71 -0.93 24.55
C SER A 149 -16.41 0.49 24.09
N VAL A 150 -15.15 0.76 23.77
CA VAL A 150 -14.71 2.05 23.23
C VAL A 150 -14.60 1.93 21.72
N TYR A 151 -15.27 2.81 21.00
CA TYR A 151 -15.16 2.96 19.56
C TYR A 151 -14.29 4.18 19.25
N VAL A 152 -13.30 4.00 18.39
CA VAL A 152 -12.39 5.05 17.96
C VAL A 152 -12.44 5.17 16.45
N THR A 153 -12.60 6.38 15.94
CA THR A 153 -12.50 6.67 14.50
C THR A 153 -11.12 7.22 14.20
N LEU A 154 -10.39 6.55 13.31
CA LEU A 154 -9.05 6.93 12.88
C LEU A 154 -9.06 7.33 11.40
N GLY A 155 -8.45 8.47 11.07
CA GLY A 155 -8.16 8.89 9.71
C GLY A 155 -6.80 8.32 9.29
N VAL A 156 -6.80 7.40 8.33
CA VAL A 156 -5.60 6.69 7.87
C VAL A 156 -5.20 7.20 6.48
N PHE A 157 -3.92 7.55 6.31
CA PHE A 157 -3.33 7.86 5.01
C PHE A 157 -2.26 6.84 4.65
N SER A 158 -2.45 6.14 3.52
CA SER A 158 -1.49 5.16 3.02
C SER A 158 -1.40 5.16 1.50
N ILE A 159 -0.18 4.92 1.01
CA ILE A 159 0.16 4.73 -0.40
C ILE A 159 0.64 3.29 -0.57
N ILE A 160 0.03 2.56 -1.50
CA ILE A 160 0.34 1.15 -1.76
C ILE A 160 0.81 1.06 -3.20
N GLN A 161 2.02 0.54 -3.40
CA GLN A 161 2.70 0.49 -4.70
C GLN A 161 3.19 -0.93 -4.98
N MET A 162 3.04 -1.35 -6.23
CA MET A 162 3.58 -2.61 -6.71
C MET A 162 4.81 -2.32 -7.56
N VAL A 163 5.95 -2.90 -7.20
CA VAL A 163 7.24 -2.66 -7.83
C VAL A 163 7.81 -3.98 -8.33
N ARG A 164 8.14 -4.05 -9.62
CA ARG A 164 8.84 -5.18 -10.21
C ARG A 164 10.11 -4.71 -10.87
N ASN A 165 11.21 -5.42 -10.60
CA ASN A 165 12.45 -5.20 -11.34
C ASN A 165 12.30 -5.84 -12.72
N VAL A 166 12.50 -5.05 -13.78
CA VAL A 166 12.47 -5.51 -15.17
C VAL A 166 13.85 -5.29 -15.82
N ALA A 167 14.28 -6.24 -16.64
CA ALA A 167 15.45 -6.07 -17.48
C ALA A 167 15.03 -5.37 -18.77
N LEU A 168 15.60 -4.19 -19.04
CA LEU A 168 15.38 -3.46 -20.28
C LEU A 168 16.58 -3.66 -21.20
N LEU A 169 16.33 -4.18 -22.41
CA LEU A 169 17.32 -4.17 -23.48
C LEU A 169 17.21 -2.83 -24.20
N ILE A 170 18.19 -1.96 -23.97
CA ILE A 170 18.26 -0.66 -24.64
C ILE A 170 19.20 -0.82 -25.84
N PRO A 171 18.71 -0.72 -27.08
CA PRO A 171 19.59 -0.77 -28.24
C PRO A 171 20.47 0.48 -28.26
N VAL A 172 21.78 0.28 -28.14
CA VAL A 172 22.78 1.34 -28.30
C VAL A 172 23.03 1.50 -29.81
N TYR A 173 22.06 2.06 -30.53
CA TYR A 173 22.40 2.69 -31.80
C TYR A 173 23.16 3.98 -31.47
N ASP A 174 24.18 4.31 -32.26
CA ASP A 174 24.95 5.54 -32.11
C ASP A 174 23.98 6.68 -31.87
N PHE A 175 23.98 7.26 -30.66
CA PHE A 175 23.22 8.46 -30.37
C PHE A 175 23.53 9.41 -31.52
N CYS A 176 22.51 9.76 -32.31
CA CYS A 176 22.69 10.61 -33.47
C CYS A 176 23.32 11.92 -32.95
N VAL A 177 24.65 12.01 -33.04
CA VAL A 177 25.38 13.24 -32.74
C VAL A 177 24.75 14.25 -33.68
N PRO A 178 24.08 15.30 -33.17
CA PRO A 178 23.36 16.22 -34.02
C PRO A 178 24.35 16.81 -35.04
N ARG A 179 24.26 16.38 -36.30
CA ARG A 179 25.14 16.88 -37.37
C ARG A 179 24.70 18.25 -37.89
N LYS A 180 23.54 18.73 -37.46
CA LYS A 180 23.07 20.07 -37.80
C LYS A 180 23.76 21.07 -36.88
N GLU A 181 24.70 21.81 -37.43
CA GLU A 181 25.15 23.07 -36.83
C GLU A 181 23.94 24.01 -36.71
N CYS A 182 23.69 24.54 -35.51
CA CYS A 182 22.64 25.54 -35.31
C CYS A 182 23.08 26.84 -35.97
N GLU A 183 22.62 27.09 -37.19
CA GLU A 183 22.76 28.40 -37.83
C GLU A 183 21.92 29.44 -37.08
N THR A 184 22.58 30.38 -36.40
CA THR A 184 21.96 31.51 -35.70
C THR A 184 21.52 32.61 -36.68
N THR A 185 20.82 32.25 -37.76
CA THR A 185 20.41 33.19 -38.82
C THR A 185 18.89 33.42 -38.88
N THR A 186 18.09 32.79 -38.02
CA THR A 186 16.65 33.10 -37.94
C THR A 186 16.34 33.96 -36.73
N ASP A 187 15.94 35.20 -37.01
CA ASP A 187 15.36 36.12 -36.03
C ASP A 187 14.13 35.47 -35.35
N CYS A 188 14.11 35.59 -34.02
CA CYS A 188 13.13 35.09 -33.06
C CYS A 188 13.10 33.56 -32.77
N PRO A 189 13.55 33.11 -31.57
CA PRO A 189 13.58 31.70 -31.19
C PRO A 189 12.19 31.05 -31.19
N CYS A 190 11.12 31.81 -30.99
CA CYS A 190 9.74 31.31 -31.01
C CYS A 190 9.35 30.70 -32.37
N ASP A 191 9.86 31.23 -33.48
CA ASP A 191 9.54 30.71 -34.82
C ASP A 191 10.36 29.46 -35.16
N ALA A 192 11.54 29.30 -34.57
CA ALA A 192 12.31 28.06 -34.64
C ALA A 192 11.58 26.92 -33.91
N PHE A 193 11.09 27.16 -32.70
CA PHE A 193 10.34 26.15 -31.93
C PHE A 193 8.99 25.79 -32.56
N LYS A 194 8.30 26.72 -33.22
CA LYS A 194 7.05 26.42 -33.97
C LYS A 194 7.26 25.49 -35.17
N ARG A 195 8.43 25.53 -35.83
CA ARG A 195 8.75 24.67 -36.98
C ARG A 195 9.07 23.23 -36.58
N ILE A 196 9.49 23.01 -35.33
CA ILE A 196 9.80 21.69 -34.81
C ILE A 196 8.49 21.06 -34.36
N LYS A 197 7.99 20.06 -35.11
CA LYS A 197 6.87 19.23 -34.64
C LYS A 197 7.37 18.34 -33.51
N PHE A 198 7.01 18.70 -32.28
CA PHE A 198 7.32 17.88 -31.11
C PHE A 198 6.54 16.56 -31.21
N PRO A 199 7.19 15.39 -31.06
CA PRO A 199 6.54 14.08 -31.21
C PRO A 199 5.74 13.75 -29.95
N THR A 200 4.69 14.51 -29.70
CA THR A 200 3.85 14.38 -28.50
C THR A 200 3.25 12.98 -28.38
N ASP A 201 2.95 12.36 -29.53
CA ASP A 201 2.31 11.04 -29.60
C ASP A 201 3.20 9.89 -29.09
N GLU A 202 4.53 10.05 -29.09
CA GLU A 202 5.47 9.05 -28.56
C GLU A 202 5.57 9.07 -27.02
N PHE A 203 5.14 10.16 -26.39
CA PHE A 203 5.17 10.32 -24.92
C PHE A 203 3.86 9.92 -24.26
N PHE A 204 2.82 9.62 -25.04
CA PHE A 204 1.59 9.07 -24.50
C PHE A 204 1.66 7.53 -24.48
N PRO A 205 1.17 6.88 -23.41
CA PRO A 205 1.05 5.42 -23.37
C PRO A 205 0.36 4.92 -24.65
N PRO A 206 0.78 3.77 -25.21
CA PRO A 206 0.10 3.18 -26.36
C PRO A 206 -1.39 3.11 -26.08
N LYS A 207 -2.19 3.79 -26.91
CA LYS A 207 -3.63 3.62 -26.86
C LYS A 207 -3.90 2.19 -27.30
N ASP A 208 -4.64 1.44 -26.49
CA ASP A 208 -5.11 0.11 -26.88
C ASP A 208 -5.71 0.22 -28.28
N CYS A 209 -5.17 -0.53 -29.23
CA CYS A 209 -5.70 -0.58 -30.58
C CYS A 209 -7.16 -1.00 -30.49
N GLU A 210 -8.07 -0.04 -30.71
CA GLU A 210 -9.46 -0.35 -31.00
C GLU A 210 -9.47 -1.15 -32.30
N CYS A 211 -9.67 -2.46 -32.18
CA CYS A 211 -9.90 -3.36 -33.29
C CYS A 211 -11.27 -3.00 -33.91
N GLY A 212 -11.28 -1.96 -34.73
CA GLY A 212 -12.41 -1.50 -35.53
C GLY A 212 -11.97 -1.41 -36.98
N GLN A 213 -12.44 -2.39 -37.76
CA GLN A 213 -12.67 -2.41 -39.23
C GLN A 213 -12.35 -1.06 -39.91
N ASP A 214 -11.40 -0.92 -40.83
CA ASP A 214 -11.34 -1.55 -42.14
C ASP A 214 -9.98 -1.24 -42.80
N ASP A 215 -9.55 -2.14 -43.70
CA ASP A 215 -8.55 -1.99 -44.75
C ASP A 215 -7.05 -1.70 -44.44
N THR A 216 -6.28 -2.79 -44.57
CA THR A 216 -5.03 -2.92 -45.35
C THR A 216 -3.93 -1.90 -45.08
N TYR A 217 -2.91 -2.28 -44.31
CA TYR A 217 -1.47 -2.29 -44.69
C TYR A 217 -0.62 -2.61 -43.44
N THR A 218 -0.15 -3.86 -43.36
CA THR A 218 1.15 -4.28 -42.80
C THR A 218 1.50 -3.86 -41.36
N CYS A 219 0.91 -4.53 -40.37
CA CYS A 219 1.52 -4.61 -39.03
C CYS A 219 2.71 -5.58 -39.04
N CYS A 220 3.85 -5.10 -38.51
CA CYS A 220 5.11 -5.83 -38.38
C CYS A 220 5.02 -7.05 -37.45
N PRO A 221 5.91 -8.06 -37.63
CA PRO A 221 5.87 -9.31 -36.90
C PRO A 221 6.42 -9.18 -35.48
N CYS A 222 5.98 -10.14 -34.67
CA CYS A 222 6.22 -10.38 -33.26
C CYS A 222 7.70 -10.37 -32.84
#